data_AF-A0A7S0QTT3-F1
#
_entry.id   AF-A0A7S0QTT3-F1
#
_cell.length_a   1.000
_cell.length_b   1.000
_cell.length_c   1.000
_cell.angle_alpha   90.00
_cell.angle_beta   90.00
_cell.angle_gamma   90.00
#
_symmetry.space_group_name_H-M   'P 1'
#
loop_
_entity.id
_entity.type
_entity.pdbx_description
1 polymer ?
#
loop_
_entity_poly.entity_id
_entity_poly.type
_entity_poly.pdbx_seq_one_letter_code
_entity_poly.pdbx_strand_id
1 'polypeptide(L)'
;DSPRSWPDGPIELVYVSGKASDRLTPQDAYPVEAKLAPGEETELSVEITAPTAPGLYQGFWRLRGPKGCKFGQRLGCSVLVKDDEAVISDSDHDSSEEDVVASEDEDSDGFVDLGSSNDEQQPIPNDKWAKELAALRQAGFDNDKLSLKMLKKCNGNVAKVAKKLAKKNLKCVKKVTKTVKKLEDLTLKQAKLFASSNAPPEVDVKDKEMEAAAGAAPTSTRVCSA
;
A
#
# COMPACT_ATOMS: atom_id res chain seq x y z
N ASP A 1 22.80 17.80 -0.18
CA ASP A 1 23.68 18.23 -1.27
C ASP A 1 24.88 17.30 -1.38
N SER A 2 25.29 16.93 -2.59
CA SER A 2 26.48 16.10 -2.82
C SER A 2 27.47 16.88 -3.68
N PRO A 3 28.77 16.89 -3.35
CA PRO A 3 29.78 17.67 -4.09
C PRO A 3 30.11 17.11 -5.47
N ARG A 4 29.40 16.07 -5.93
CA ARG A 4 29.64 15.37 -7.19
C ARG A 4 28.43 15.58 -8.09
N SER A 5 28.67 16.10 -9.30
CA SER A 5 27.67 16.18 -10.36
C SER A 5 27.09 14.81 -10.69
N TRP A 6 25.89 14.80 -11.23
CA TRP A 6 25.32 13.55 -11.74
C TRP A 6 26.22 12.93 -12.82
N PRO A 7 26.28 11.58 -12.89
CA PRO A 7 27.12 10.90 -13.86
C PRO A 7 26.71 11.25 -15.29
N ASP A 8 27.68 11.53 -16.16
CA ASP A 8 27.41 11.79 -17.57
C ASP A 8 26.97 10.49 -18.28
N GLY A 9 25.81 10.53 -18.96
CA GLY A 9 25.19 9.41 -19.67
C GLY A 9 23.71 9.21 -19.32
N PRO A 10 23.06 8.16 -19.85
CA PRO A 10 21.67 7.86 -19.55
C PRO A 10 21.51 7.52 -18.06
N ILE A 11 20.70 8.32 -17.39
CA ILE A 11 20.28 8.09 -16.01
C ILE A 11 18.84 7.60 -16.05
N GLU A 12 18.54 6.61 -15.23
CA GLU A 12 17.20 6.06 -15.14
C GLU A 12 16.77 5.96 -13.69
N LEU A 13 15.52 6.29 -13.42
CA LEU A 13 14.88 6.03 -12.15
C LEU A 13 14.30 4.61 -12.16
N VAL A 14 14.92 3.70 -11.42
CA VAL A 14 14.61 2.27 -11.44
C VAL A 14 13.78 1.89 -10.24
N TYR A 15 12.75 1.09 -10.44
CA TYR A 15 11.95 0.48 -9.39
C TYR A 15 12.76 -0.59 -8.63
N VAL A 16 12.81 -0.49 -7.31
CA VAL A 16 13.63 -1.34 -6.41
C VAL A 16 12.76 -2.03 -5.35
N SER A 17 11.43 -2.03 -5.50
CA SER A 17 10.56 -2.66 -4.49
C SER A 17 10.84 -4.16 -4.37
N GLY A 18 10.68 -4.66 -3.15
CA GLY A 18 11.07 -6.02 -2.75
C GLY A 18 9.96 -7.07 -2.88
N LYS A 19 8.70 -6.66 -3.13
CA LYS A 19 7.55 -7.57 -3.28
C LYS A 19 6.96 -7.40 -4.67
N ALA A 20 6.87 -8.50 -5.43
CA ALA A 20 6.30 -8.49 -6.79
C ALA A 20 4.81 -8.11 -6.80
N SER A 21 4.09 -8.40 -5.71
CA SER A 21 2.66 -8.14 -5.53
C SER A 21 2.31 -6.65 -5.30
N ASP A 22 3.31 -5.78 -5.20
CA ASP A 22 3.17 -4.35 -4.86
C ASP A 22 3.59 -3.45 -6.03
N ARG A 23 3.53 -3.99 -7.26
CA ARG A 23 3.99 -3.31 -8.46
C ARG A 23 2.99 -2.21 -8.84
N LEU A 24 3.30 -1.00 -8.39
CA LEU A 24 2.54 0.22 -8.67
C LEU A 24 2.76 0.80 -10.07
N THR A 25 3.79 0.34 -10.80
CA THR A 25 4.18 0.90 -12.10
C THR A 25 4.24 -0.17 -13.18
N PRO A 26 3.75 0.12 -14.40
CA PRO A 26 3.89 -0.80 -15.53
C PRO A 26 5.34 -0.88 -16.04
N GLN A 27 6.14 0.17 -15.82
CA GLN A 27 7.53 0.27 -16.24
C GLN A 27 8.48 0.11 -15.04
N ASP A 28 9.60 -0.58 -15.26
CA ASP A 28 10.61 -0.82 -14.21
C ASP A 28 11.70 0.26 -14.17
N ALA A 29 11.84 1.05 -15.23
CA ALA A 29 12.85 2.08 -15.38
C ALA A 29 12.30 3.27 -16.17
N TYR A 30 12.40 4.46 -15.60
CA TYR A 30 12.01 5.72 -16.24
C TYR A 30 13.26 6.49 -16.63
N PRO A 31 13.45 6.87 -17.90
CA PRO A 31 14.60 7.68 -18.31
C PRO A 31 14.52 9.06 -17.67
N VAL A 32 15.67 9.56 -17.20
CA VAL A 32 15.80 10.88 -16.59
C VAL A 32 16.76 11.71 -17.44
N GLU A 33 16.21 12.65 -18.19
CA GLU A 33 16.97 13.56 -19.06
C GLU A 33 17.48 14.78 -18.27
N ALA A 34 18.18 14.55 -17.15
CA ALA A 34 18.71 15.63 -16.32
C ALA A 34 20.23 15.46 -16.11
N LYS A 35 20.99 16.51 -16.45
CA LYS A 35 22.41 16.65 -16.11
C LYS A 35 22.53 17.73 -15.02
N LEU A 36 22.48 17.31 -13.75
CA LEU A 36 22.54 18.23 -12.63
C LEU A 36 23.98 18.47 -12.16
N ALA A 37 24.36 19.74 -12.05
CA ALA A 37 25.52 20.20 -11.31
C ALA A 37 25.27 20.14 -9.80
N PRO A 38 26.33 20.17 -8.96
CA PRO A 38 26.16 20.23 -7.51
C PRO A 38 25.35 21.47 -7.11
N GLY A 39 24.31 21.29 -6.29
CA GLY A 39 23.40 22.35 -5.86
C GLY A 39 22.23 22.63 -6.81
N GLU A 40 22.15 21.98 -7.98
CA GLU A 40 20.97 22.08 -8.84
C GLU A 40 19.88 21.07 -8.43
N GLU A 41 18.64 21.42 -8.75
CA GLU A 41 17.46 20.62 -8.46
C GLU A 41 16.71 20.27 -9.76
N THR A 42 16.08 19.10 -9.79
CA THR A 42 15.20 18.69 -10.89
C THR A 42 13.97 17.98 -10.32
N GLU A 43 12.88 18.02 -11.07
CA GLU A 43 11.66 17.31 -10.74
C GLU A 43 11.64 15.95 -11.46
N LEU A 44 11.24 14.90 -10.73
CA LEU A 44 11.10 13.55 -11.27
C LEU A 44 9.64 13.13 -11.14
N SER A 45 9.01 12.82 -12.28
CA SER A 45 7.62 12.36 -12.33
C SER A 45 7.58 10.87 -12.66
N VAL A 46 6.73 10.13 -11.94
CA VAL A 46 6.48 8.71 -12.17
C VAL A 46 4.99 8.49 -12.18
N GLU A 47 4.49 7.89 -13.26
CA GLU A 47 3.10 7.45 -13.33
C GLU A 47 2.92 6.17 -12.52
N ILE A 48 2.03 6.21 -11.52
CA ILE A 48 1.66 5.07 -10.68
C ILE A 48 0.17 4.76 -10.85
N THR A 49 -0.18 3.48 -10.85
CA THR A 49 -1.56 3.01 -10.88
C THR A 49 -1.90 2.38 -9.53
N ALA A 50 -2.99 2.85 -8.91
CA ALA A 50 -3.49 2.27 -7.68
C ALA A 50 -4.05 0.86 -7.95
N PRO A 51 -3.67 -0.17 -7.16
CA PRO A 51 -4.24 -1.51 -7.31
C PRO A 51 -5.72 -1.56 -6.92
N THR A 52 -6.47 -2.51 -7.48
CA THR A 52 -7.90 -2.69 -7.20
C THR A 52 -8.17 -3.26 -5.82
N ALA A 53 -7.29 -4.13 -5.33
CA ALA A 53 -7.48 -4.74 -4.02
C ALA A 53 -7.17 -3.72 -2.90
N PRO A 54 -8.00 -3.63 -1.86
CA PRO A 54 -7.73 -2.79 -0.70
C PRO A 54 -6.42 -3.17 -0.04
N GLY A 55 -5.72 -2.17 0.49
CA GLY A 55 -4.48 -2.41 1.21
C GLY A 55 -3.46 -1.29 1.10
N LEU A 56 -2.38 -1.46 1.86
CA LEU A 56 -1.23 -0.56 1.84
C LEU A 56 -0.19 -1.07 0.84
N TYR A 57 0.07 -0.25 -0.17
CA TYR A 57 1.03 -0.48 -1.23
C TYR A 57 2.21 0.48 -1.09
N GLN A 58 3.43 0.00 -1.30
CA GLN A 58 4.67 0.76 -1.16
C GLN A 58 5.61 0.53 -2.34
N GLY A 59 5.82 1.59 -3.10
CA GLY A 59 6.84 1.65 -4.15
C GLY A 59 8.13 2.28 -3.66
N PHE A 60 9.26 1.73 -4.10
CA PHE A 60 10.57 2.33 -3.89
C PHE A 60 11.31 2.47 -5.21
N TRP A 61 11.91 3.62 -5.44
CA TRP A 61 12.71 3.90 -6.63
C TRP A 61 14.10 4.39 -6.25
N ARG A 62 15.05 4.19 -7.16
CA ARG A 62 16.41 4.66 -7.00
C ARG A 62 17.02 4.97 -8.35
N LEU A 63 17.77 6.07 -8.41
CA LEU A 63 18.50 6.45 -9.61
C LEU A 63 19.59 5.44 -9.92
N ARG A 64 19.75 5.14 -11.20
CA ARG A 64 20.75 4.25 -11.79
C ARG A 64 21.50 5.05 -12.85
N GLY A 65 22.82 5.10 -12.72
CA GLY A 65 23.68 5.71 -13.72
C GLY A 65 23.98 4.75 -14.89
N PRO A 66 24.68 5.23 -15.93
CA PRO A 66 24.94 4.47 -17.16
C PRO A 66 25.79 3.21 -16.95
N LYS A 67 26.59 3.19 -15.89
CA LYS A 67 27.39 2.00 -15.49
C LYS A 67 26.57 0.94 -14.74
N GLY A 68 25.25 1.10 -14.65
CA GLY A 68 24.36 0.24 -13.85
C GLY A 68 24.45 0.48 -12.34
N CYS A 69 25.32 1.39 -11.89
CA CYS A 69 25.49 1.74 -10.48
C CYS A 69 24.32 2.58 -9.98
N LYS A 70 23.67 2.12 -8.90
CA LYS A 70 22.61 2.89 -8.23
C LYS A 70 23.21 3.97 -7.33
N PHE A 71 22.68 5.17 -7.36
CA PHE A 71 23.17 6.30 -6.57
C PHE A 71 22.01 7.12 -5.99
N GLY A 72 22.34 8.12 -5.16
CA GLY A 72 21.36 8.98 -4.52
C GLY A 72 20.51 8.31 -3.44
N GLN A 73 19.51 9.07 -2.98
CA GLN A 73 18.52 8.64 -2.01
C GLN A 73 17.53 7.64 -2.63
N ARG A 74 16.92 6.81 -1.78
CA ARG A 74 15.80 5.96 -2.18
C ARG A 74 14.51 6.77 -2.05
N LEU A 75 13.84 7.00 -3.16
CA LEU A 75 12.53 7.64 -3.22
C LEU A 75 11.45 6.60 -2.90
N GLY A 76 10.44 6.97 -2.11
CA GLY A 76 9.39 6.06 -1.68
C GLY A 76 8.02 6.70 -1.82
N CYS A 77 7.04 5.92 -2.26
CA CYS A 77 5.63 6.31 -2.33
C CYS A 77 4.81 5.25 -1.61
N SER A 78 3.85 5.67 -0.80
CA SER A 78 2.91 4.78 -0.12
C SER A 78 1.49 5.15 -0.49
N VAL A 79 0.74 4.18 -0.99
CA VAL A 79 -0.66 4.34 -1.41
C VAL A 79 -1.52 3.42 -0.55
N LEU A 80 -2.58 3.95 0.04
CA LEU A 80 -3.57 3.17 0.80
C LEU A 80 -4.86 3.13 -0.02
N VAL A 81 -5.19 1.95 -0.55
CA VAL A 81 -6.46 1.70 -1.24
C VAL A 81 -7.48 1.29 -0.19
N LYS A 82 -8.60 2.02 -0.13
CA LYS A 82 -9.74 1.70 0.74
C LYS A 82 -10.75 0.86 -0.03
N ASP A 83 -11.48 0.00 0.67
CA ASP A 83 -12.69 -0.60 0.13
C ASP A 83 -13.81 0.44 0.08
N ASP A 84 -14.54 0.48 -1.03
CA ASP A 84 -15.74 1.29 -1.22
C ASP A 84 -17.02 0.62 -0.65
N GLU A 85 -16.90 -0.44 0.15
CA GLU A 85 -18.03 -1.05 0.87
C GLU A 85 -18.37 -0.28 2.16
N ALA A 86 -19.02 0.88 2.01
CA ALA A 86 -19.85 1.47 3.07
C ALA A 86 -20.86 2.49 2.51
N VAL A 87 -21.78 2.03 1.65
CA VAL A 87 -23.13 2.60 1.58
C VAL A 87 -24.14 1.52 1.92
N ILE A 88 -24.17 1.15 3.21
CA ILE A 88 -25.40 0.61 3.80
C ILE A 88 -26.35 1.81 3.90
N SER A 89 -27.03 2.11 2.79
CA SER A 89 -28.22 2.95 2.81
C SER A 89 -29.37 2.06 3.21
N ASP A 90 -29.76 2.18 4.47
CA ASP A 90 -30.98 1.66 5.08
C ASP A 90 -32.20 2.15 4.29
N SER A 91 -32.64 1.39 3.29
CA SER A 91 -33.84 1.69 2.53
C SER A 91 -34.64 0.42 2.37
N ASP A 92 -35.60 0.27 3.27
CA ASP A 92 -36.73 -0.65 3.19
C ASP A 92 -37.33 -0.62 1.77
N HIS A 93 -37.17 -1.71 1.02
CA HIS A 93 -38.00 -1.97 -0.14
C HIS A 93 -38.75 -3.28 0.07
N ASP A 94 -39.85 -3.12 0.80
CA ASP A 94 -41.03 -3.97 0.75
C ASP A 94 -41.58 -3.99 -0.69
N SER A 95 -41.57 -5.16 -1.33
CA SER A 95 -42.53 -5.53 -2.38
C SER A 95 -42.40 -7.01 -2.75
N SER A 96 -43.37 -7.77 -2.23
CA SER A 96 -44.11 -8.89 -2.83
C SER A 96 -43.46 -9.77 -3.92
N GLU A 97 -43.30 -11.05 -3.57
CA GLU A 97 -43.91 -12.24 -4.21
C GLU A 97 -44.20 -12.21 -5.72
N GLU A 98 -43.51 -13.08 -6.49
CA GLU A 98 -44.18 -14.04 -7.36
C GLU A 98 -43.28 -15.25 -7.74
N ASP A 99 -43.93 -16.41 -7.64
CA ASP A 99 -43.55 -17.76 -8.02
C ASP A 99 -43.58 -17.93 -9.55
N VAL A 100 -42.64 -18.67 -10.16
CA VAL A 100 -42.95 -19.59 -11.29
C VAL A 100 -41.77 -20.51 -11.67
N VAL A 101 -42.04 -21.80 -11.42
CA VAL A 101 -41.82 -23.01 -12.22
C VAL A 101 -40.41 -23.55 -12.56
N ALA A 102 -40.27 -24.82 -12.18
CA ALA A 102 -39.28 -25.79 -12.64
C ALA A 102 -39.56 -26.31 -14.06
N SER A 103 -38.51 -26.75 -14.76
CA SER A 103 -38.50 -27.95 -15.62
C SER A 103 -37.06 -28.34 -16.02
N GLU A 104 -36.68 -29.54 -15.57
CA GLU A 104 -36.03 -30.69 -16.25
C GLU A 104 -36.11 -30.66 -17.79
N ASP A 105 -35.28 -31.28 -18.64
CA ASP A 105 -34.03 -32.06 -18.64
C ASP A 105 -33.64 -32.20 -20.15
N GLU A 106 -32.61 -33.00 -20.46
CA GLU A 106 -32.27 -33.63 -21.75
C GLU A 106 -31.07 -33.07 -22.56
N ASP A 107 -29.94 -33.75 -22.34
CA ASP A 107 -29.08 -34.45 -23.31
C ASP A 107 -28.58 -33.74 -24.58
N SER A 108 -27.25 -33.56 -24.63
CA SER A 108 -26.50 -33.61 -25.88
C SER A 108 -25.15 -34.29 -25.66
N ASP A 109 -25.10 -35.54 -26.13
CA ASP A 109 -23.93 -36.39 -26.21
C ASP A 109 -22.91 -35.88 -27.22
N GLY A 110 -21.64 -36.02 -26.83
CA GLY A 110 -20.62 -36.47 -27.77
C GLY A 110 -19.59 -35.44 -28.22
N PHE A 111 -18.42 -35.47 -27.58
CA PHE A 111 -17.19 -35.59 -28.37
C PHE A 111 -16.07 -36.23 -27.54
N VAL A 112 -15.52 -37.31 -28.11
CA VAL A 112 -14.37 -38.06 -27.62
C VAL A 112 -13.08 -37.29 -27.91
N ASP A 113 -12.15 -37.23 -26.95
CA ASP A 113 -10.73 -37.17 -27.30
C ASP A 113 -9.91 -37.99 -26.29
N LEU A 114 -9.75 -39.27 -26.64
CA LEU A 114 -8.76 -40.16 -26.05
C LEU A 114 -7.47 -40.05 -26.88
N GLY A 115 -6.55 -39.22 -26.41
CA GLY A 115 -5.12 -39.51 -26.45
C GLY A 115 -4.29 -38.95 -27.63
N SER A 116 -3.43 -37.99 -27.30
CA SER A 116 -2.02 -37.91 -27.75
C SER A 116 -1.31 -36.95 -26.79
N SER A 117 -0.49 -37.41 -25.84
CA SER A 117 0.91 -37.77 -26.08
C SER A 117 1.52 -36.95 -27.22
N ASN A 118 2.07 -35.78 -26.90
CA ASN A 118 3.51 -35.53 -27.01
C ASN A 118 3.83 -34.05 -26.73
N ASP A 119 4.97 -33.83 -26.09
CA ASP A 119 5.72 -32.57 -26.00
C ASP A 119 5.00 -31.38 -25.34
N GLU A 120 5.40 -31.00 -24.12
CA GLU A 120 6.49 -30.04 -23.96
C GLU A 120 6.81 -29.76 -22.47
N GLN A 121 8.04 -29.27 -22.25
CA GLN A 121 8.66 -28.81 -21.01
C GLN A 121 9.14 -29.86 -20.00
N GLN A 122 10.44 -30.10 -20.10
CA GLN A 122 11.31 -30.68 -19.09
C GLN A 122 11.02 -30.16 -17.67
N PRO A 123 11.04 -31.02 -16.64
CA PRO A 123 10.91 -30.58 -15.26
C PRO A 123 12.15 -29.78 -14.84
N ILE A 124 11.91 -28.49 -14.68
CA ILE A 124 12.73 -27.49 -13.99
C ILE A 124 13.17 -28.04 -12.61
N PRO A 125 14.43 -27.91 -12.19
CA PRO A 125 15.04 -28.73 -11.13
C PRO A 125 14.72 -28.22 -9.69
N ASN A 126 13.44 -28.10 -9.31
CA ASN A 126 13.06 -27.53 -8.01
C ASN A 126 11.92 -28.24 -7.22
N ASP A 127 11.47 -29.43 -7.66
CA ASP A 127 10.39 -30.19 -6.99
C ASP A 127 10.79 -30.94 -5.71
N LYS A 128 12.07 -30.93 -5.35
CA LYS A 128 12.61 -31.77 -4.27
C LYS A 128 11.93 -31.54 -2.90
N TRP A 129 11.34 -30.36 -2.66
CA TRP A 129 10.70 -30.01 -1.40
C TRP A 129 9.32 -29.35 -1.54
N ALA A 130 8.57 -29.67 -2.60
CA ALA A 130 7.25 -29.07 -2.84
C ALA A 130 6.27 -29.32 -1.68
N LYS A 131 6.27 -30.53 -1.11
CA LYS A 131 5.40 -30.91 0.02
C LYS A 131 5.78 -30.16 1.31
N GLU A 132 7.08 -30.01 1.55
CA GLU A 132 7.62 -29.31 2.72
C GLU A 132 7.42 -27.80 2.63
N LEU A 133 7.47 -27.24 1.41
CA LEU A 133 7.08 -25.85 1.17
C LEU A 133 5.59 -25.64 1.44
N ALA A 134 4.73 -26.52 0.94
CA ALA A 134 3.29 -26.43 1.21
C ALA A 134 3.00 -26.48 2.72
N ALA A 135 3.68 -27.36 3.47
CA ALA A 135 3.58 -27.41 4.93
C ALA A 135 4.05 -26.12 5.62
N LEU A 136 5.14 -25.49 5.13
CA LEU A 136 5.60 -24.21 5.64
C LEU A 136 4.62 -23.07 5.31
N ARG A 137 3.99 -23.08 4.13
CA ARG A 137 2.94 -22.11 3.75
C ARG A 137 1.71 -22.23 4.65
N GLN A 138 1.23 -23.45 4.92
CA GLN A 138 0.13 -23.69 5.86
C GLN A 138 0.48 -23.25 7.29
N ALA A 139 1.75 -23.33 7.68
CA ALA A 139 2.25 -22.81 8.95
C ALA A 139 2.47 -21.27 8.96
N GLY A 140 2.06 -20.56 7.91
CA GLY A 140 2.15 -19.10 7.79
C GLY A 140 3.51 -18.57 7.32
N PHE A 141 4.38 -19.42 6.77
CA PHE A 141 5.62 -19.00 6.12
C PHE A 141 5.44 -18.89 4.60
N ASP A 142 4.98 -17.72 4.17
CA ASP A 142 4.69 -17.30 2.79
C ASP A 142 5.93 -17.07 1.91
N ASN A 143 7.12 -16.92 2.49
CA ASN A 143 8.34 -16.59 1.77
C ASN A 143 9.05 -17.83 1.18
N ASP A 144 8.54 -18.35 0.06
CA ASP A 144 9.03 -19.57 -0.59
C ASP A 144 10.53 -19.59 -0.88
N LYS A 145 11.09 -18.47 -1.34
CA LYS A 145 12.53 -18.36 -1.65
C LYS A 145 13.40 -18.54 -0.41
N LEU A 146 12.94 -18.03 0.74
CA LEU A 146 13.63 -18.18 2.02
C LEU A 146 13.41 -19.58 2.59
N SER A 147 12.17 -20.08 2.51
CA SER A 147 11.78 -21.43 2.93
C SER A 147 12.57 -22.49 2.19
N LEU A 148 12.69 -22.42 0.86
CA LEU A 148 13.54 -23.29 0.02
C LEU A 148 15.01 -23.28 0.46
N LYS A 149 15.57 -22.08 0.71
CA LYS A 149 16.96 -21.94 1.16
C LYS A 149 17.18 -22.58 2.53
N MET A 150 16.19 -22.50 3.41
CA MET A 150 16.23 -23.12 4.73
C MET A 150 16.01 -24.63 4.66
N LEU A 151 15.14 -25.11 3.78
CA LEU A 151 14.92 -26.52 3.50
C LEU A 151 16.18 -27.17 2.93
N LYS A 152 16.88 -26.52 1.98
CA LYS A 152 18.19 -26.96 1.49
C LYS A 152 19.24 -27.07 2.60
N LYS A 153 19.22 -26.14 3.58
CA LYS A 153 20.18 -26.10 4.70
C LYS A 153 19.84 -27.07 5.85
N CYS A 154 18.58 -27.47 5.96
CA CYS A 154 18.08 -28.39 6.97
C CYS A 154 17.68 -29.75 6.38
N ASN A 155 18.09 -30.04 5.13
CA ASN A 155 17.83 -31.29 4.40
C ASN A 155 16.34 -31.71 4.41
N GLY A 156 15.42 -30.75 4.27
CA GLY A 156 13.97 -31.02 4.26
C GLY A 156 13.31 -31.13 5.64
N ASN A 157 14.02 -30.94 6.76
CA ASN A 157 13.40 -30.99 8.08
C ASN A 157 12.54 -29.74 8.37
N VAL A 158 11.23 -29.85 8.11
CA VAL A 158 10.23 -28.77 8.25
C VAL A 158 10.22 -28.17 9.67
N ALA A 159 10.25 -29.00 10.71
CA ALA A 159 10.19 -28.53 12.11
C ALA A 159 11.41 -27.66 12.47
N LYS A 160 12.61 -28.05 12.04
CA LYS A 160 13.85 -27.28 12.28
C LYS A 160 13.86 -25.97 11.49
N VAL A 161 13.31 -25.98 10.27
CA VAL A 161 13.15 -24.78 9.44
C VAL A 161 12.13 -23.83 10.06
N ALA A 162 10.94 -24.31 10.41
CA ALA A 162 9.88 -23.54 11.07
C ALA A 162 10.38 -22.90 12.37
N LYS A 163 11.09 -23.65 13.24
CA LYS A 163 11.66 -23.10 14.49
C LYS A 163 12.66 -21.97 14.23
N LYS A 164 13.49 -22.08 13.19
CA LYS A 164 14.46 -21.04 12.81
C LYS A 164 13.76 -19.81 12.21
N LEU A 165 12.76 -20.00 11.36
CA LEU A 165 11.97 -18.93 10.76
C LEU A 165 11.17 -18.19 11.84
N ALA A 166 10.48 -18.90 12.72
CA ALA A 166 9.78 -18.34 13.87
C ALA A 166 10.71 -17.52 14.78
N LYS A 167 11.92 -18.03 15.07
CA LYS A 167 12.91 -17.29 15.86
C LYS A 167 13.37 -16.00 15.17
N LYS A 168 13.49 -15.99 13.85
CA LYS A 168 13.79 -14.77 13.08
C LYS A 168 12.60 -13.81 13.10
N ASN A 169 11.39 -14.29 12.88
CA ASN A 169 10.17 -13.49 12.93
C ASN A 169 10.01 -12.84 14.31
N LEU A 170 10.19 -13.59 15.40
CA LEU A 170 10.14 -13.05 16.76
C LEU A 170 11.17 -11.93 17.01
N LYS A 171 12.39 -12.06 16.47
CA LYS A 171 13.41 -11.00 16.57
C LYS A 171 12.99 -9.74 15.81
N CYS A 172 12.45 -9.92 14.60
CA CYS A 172 11.93 -8.80 13.80
C CYS A 172 10.77 -8.12 14.53
N VAL A 173 9.79 -8.88 15.03
CA VAL A 173 8.65 -8.36 15.79
C VAL A 173 9.11 -7.56 17.01
N LYS A 174 10.05 -8.09 17.81
CA LYS A 174 10.62 -7.35 18.96
C LYS A 174 11.28 -6.03 18.58
N LYS A 175 11.90 -5.96 17.40
CA LYS A 175 12.50 -4.72 16.90
C LYS A 175 11.42 -3.73 16.48
N VAL A 176 10.39 -4.20 15.78
CA VAL A 176 9.25 -3.39 15.35
C VAL A 176 8.45 -2.85 16.54
N THR A 177 8.16 -3.67 17.55
CA THR A 177 7.42 -3.22 18.74
C THR A 177 8.19 -2.16 19.54
N LYS A 178 9.53 -2.27 19.61
CA LYS A 178 10.36 -1.22 20.21
C LYS A 178 10.28 0.10 19.44
N THR A 179 10.27 0.04 18.10
CA THR A 179 10.13 1.24 17.27
C THR A 179 8.75 1.86 17.36
N VAL A 180 7.69 1.03 17.42
CA VAL A 180 6.31 1.50 17.58
C VAL A 180 6.14 2.23 18.91
N LYS A 181 6.61 1.65 20.03
CA LYS A 181 6.61 2.33 21.34
C LYS A 181 7.36 3.66 21.31
N LYS A 182 8.51 3.72 20.64
CA LYS A 182 9.27 4.97 20.50
C LYS A 182 8.47 6.03 19.72
N LEU A 183 7.71 5.63 18.70
CA LEU A 183 6.85 6.54 17.96
C LEU A 183 5.68 7.01 18.82
N GLU A 184 5.01 6.12 19.56
CA GLU A 184 3.94 6.47 20.50
C GLU A 184 4.41 7.48 21.57
N ASP A 185 5.62 7.28 22.12
CA ASP A 185 6.22 8.23 23.06
C ASP A 185 6.47 9.61 22.43
N LEU A 186 6.88 9.63 21.17
CA LEU A 186 7.09 10.88 20.43
C LEU A 186 5.77 11.58 20.11
N THR A 187 4.73 10.84 19.74
CA THR A 187 3.40 11.41 19.48
C THR A 187 2.78 11.99 20.75
N LEU A 188 2.94 11.32 21.90
CA LEU A 188 2.48 11.84 23.19
C LEU A 188 3.23 13.13 23.60
N LYS A 189 4.55 13.18 23.37
CA LYS A 189 5.36 14.38 23.62
C LYS A 189 4.93 15.55 22.73
N GLN A 190 4.66 15.28 21.45
CA GLN A 190 4.20 16.28 20.50
C GLN A 190 2.81 16.81 20.91
N ALA A 191 1.87 15.93 21.28
CA ALA A 191 0.54 16.33 21.76
C ALA A 191 0.62 17.21 23.02
N LYS A 192 1.53 16.90 23.96
CA LYS A 192 1.74 17.71 25.17
C LYS A 192 2.28 19.11 24.87
N LEU A 193 3.14 19.26 23.86
CA LEU A 193 3.64 20.56 23.43
C LEU A 193 2.52 21.43 22.83
N PHE A 194 1.64 20.85 22.01
CA PHE A 194 0.52 21.59 21.41
C PHE A 194 -0.60 21.94 22.42
N ALA A 195 -0.85 21.09 23.42
CA ALA A 195 -1.82 21.39 24.48
C ALA A 195 -1.41 22.60 25.35
N SER A 196 -0.11 22.89 25.47
CA SER A 196 0.39 24.03 26.24
C SER A 196 0.29 25.38 25.50
N SER A 197 0.09 25.39 24.17
CA SER A 197 0.02 26.63 23.38
C SER A 197 -1.40 27.09 23.08
N ASN A 198 -2.42 26.35 23.53
CA ASN A 198 -3.83 26.67 23.26
C ASN A 198 -4.67 26.72 24.55
N ALA A 199 -4.16 27.41 25.57
CA ALA A 199 -4.99 27.84 26.70
C ALA A 199 -5.84 29.04 26.22
N PRO A 200 -7.17 28.95 26.18
CA PRO A 200 -8.01 30.08 25.80
C PRO A 200 -7.89 31.19 26.87
N PRO A 201 -7.86 32.48 26.49
CA PRO A 201 -7.87 33.57 27.46
C PRO A 201 -9.22 33.58 28.18
N GLU A 202 -9.17 33.47 29.51
CA GLU A 202 -10.28 33.73 30.42
C GLU A 202 -10.67 35.21 30.27
N VAL A 203 -11.75 35.48 29.52
CA VAL A 203 -12.30 36.82 29.35
C VAL A 203 -13.32 37.08 30.45
N ASP A 204 -12.89 37.82 31.47
CA ASP A 204 -13.74 38.47 32.47
C ASP A 204 -14.79 39.35 31.79
N VAL A 205 -16.07 38.97 31.89
CA VAL A 205 -17.21 39.81 31.49
C VAL A 205 -17.47 40.82 32.60
N LYS A 206 -17.08 42.09 32.37
CA LYS A 206 -17.60 43.25 33.11
C LYS A 206 -18.52 44.05 32.20
N ASP A 207 -19.81 43.80 32.33
CA ASP A 207 -20.87 44.65 31.78
C ASP A 207 -20.83 46.04 32.42
N LYS A 208 -20.77 47.09 31.58
CA LYS A 208 -21.12 48.45 32.00
C LYS A 208 -21.76 49.23 30.84
N GLU A 209 -23.03 49.56 31.07
CA GLU A 209 -23.93 50.47 30.35
C GLU A 209 -23.29 51.68 29.66
N MET A 210 -23.77 52.07 28.48
CA MET A 210 -24.73 53.19 28.32
C MET A 210 -25.13 53.42 26.84
N GLU A 211 -26.42 53.24 26.59
CA GLU A 211 -27.38 54.05 25.82
C GLU A 211 -26.88 55.13 24.81
N ALA A 212 -27.37 55.05 23.57
CA ALA A 212 -27.83 56.22 22.81
C ALA A 212 -28.75 55.80 21.63
N ALA A 213 -30.02 56.13 21.79
CA ALA A 213 -31.11 56.06 20.83
C ALA A 213 -30.90 56.86 19.51
N ALA A 214 -31.52 56.41 18.42
CA ALA A 214 -32.68 57.09 17.80
C ALA A 214 -33.06 56.51 16.42
N GLY A 215 -34.29 56.01 16.33
CA GLY A 215 -35.26 56.46 15.31
C GLY A 215 -35.23 55.83 13.91
N ALA A 216 -36.14 54.87 13.70
CA ALA A 216 -37.22 54.90 12.70
C ALA A 216 -37.47 53.51 12.06
N ALA A 217 -38.63 52.94 12.37
CA ALA A 217 -39.27 51.83 11.62
C ALA A 217 -40.43 52.44 10.78
N PRO A 218 -41.29 51.67 10.06
CA PRO A 218 -41.25 50.24 9.73
C PRO A 218 -41.62 49.90 8.25
N THR A 219 -41.44 48.61 7.89
CA THR A 219 -42.23 47.83 6.89
C THR A 219 -42.39 48.33 5.46
N SER A 220 -41.85 47.58 4.48
CA SER A 220 -42.67 47.02 3.37
C SER A 220 -41.85 46.07 2.48
N THR A 221 -42.33 44.82 2.41
CA THR A 221 -42.50 44.00 1.19
C THR A 221 -41.30 43.64 0.29
N ARG A 222 -40.99 42.34 0.37
CA ARG A 222 -40.33 41.42 -0.57
C ARG A 222 -40.86 41.50 -2.02
N VAL A 223 -39.98 41.57 -3.03
CA VAL A 223 -40.13 40.91 -4.36
C VAL A 223 -38.75 40.62 -5.00
N CYS A 224 -38.63 39.46 -5.64
CA CYS A 224 -37.47 38.91 -6.36
C CYS A 224 -37.37 39.35 -7.84
N SER A 225 -36.22 39.01 -8.46
CA SER A 225 -35.93 38.87 -9.90
C SER A 225 -35.63 40.18 -10.68
N ALA A 226 -34.71 40.24 -11.64
CA ALA A 226 -34.08 39.22 -12.49
C ALA A 226 -32.57 39.46 -12.66
#